data_AF-A0A4Q3RTB2-F1
#
_entry.id   AF-A0A4Q3RTB2-F1
#
_cell.length_a   1.000
_cell.length_b   1.000
_cell.length_c   1.000
_cell.angle_alpha   90.00
_cell.angle_beta   90.00
_cell.angle_gamma   90.00
#
_symmetry.space_group_name_H-M   'P 1'
#
loop_
_entity.id
_entity.type
_entity.pdbx_description
1 polymer ?
#
loop_
_entity_poly.entity_id
_entity_poly.type
_entity_poly.pdbx_seq_one_letter_code
_entity_poly.pdbx_strand_id
1 'polypeptide(L)'
;IEESFKYLYQSADGTYKANTYISATTPDPVAAAAKYHVESTATANNATNYLVNIDLATTDAQRLEAIITQKYIALNMISGQEAWDEYKRTGYPKIDNVGLDQNKTFVSKASQATTVDKTIGRIWYPSTEYSLNPKNAPTNISVFGSFVFYDRRK
;
A
#
# COMPACT_ATOMS: atom_id res chain seq x y z
N ILE A 1 -5.34 2.30 21.33
CA ILE A 1 -4.81 1.25 20.44
C ILE A 1 -4.75 -0.10 21.14
N GLU A 2 -4.14 -0.24 22.31
CA GLU A 2 -4.00 -1.54 23.02
C GLU A 2 -5.33 -2.30 23.21
N GLU A 3 -6.39 -1.61 23.63
CA GLU A 3 -7.73 -2.23 23.76
C GLU A 3 -8.31 -2.73 22.44
N SER A 4 -8.00 -2.06 21.33
CA SER A 4 -8.40 -2.49 19.98
C SER A 4 -7.67 -3.77 19.57
N PHE A 5 -6.40 -3.94 19.97
CA PHE A 5 -5.63 -5.15 19.73
C PHE A 5 -6.13 -6.31 20.58
N LYS A 6 -6.46 -6.08 21.85
CA LYS A 6 -7.11 -7.08 22.70
C LYS A 6 -8.41 -7.56 22.06
N TYR A 7 -9.28 -6.65 21.64
CA TYR A 7 -10.55 -6.99 21.00
C TYR A 7 -10.37 -7.80 19.70
N LEU A 8 -9.46 -7.40 18.81
CA LEU A 8 -9.27 -8.05 17.51
C LEU A 8 -8.73 -9.48 17.62
N TYR A 9 -7.94 -9.75 18.66
CA TYR A 9 -7.22 -11.02 18.82
C TYR A 9 -7.80 -11.93 19.90
N GLN A 10 -8.85 -11.49 20.59
CA GLN A 10 -9.60 -12.30 21.53
C GLN A 10 -10.50 -13.29 20.80
N SER A 11 -10.37 -14.58 21.13
CA SER A 11 -11.32 -15.60 20.70
C SER A 11 -12.58 -15.60 21.55
N ALA A 12 -13.61 -16.29 21.07
CA ALA A 12 -14.92 -16.36 21.74
C ALA A 12 -14.88 -16.95 23.16
N ASP A 13 -13.81 -17.66 23.53
CA ASP A 13 -13.56 -18.22 24.85
C ASP A 13 -12.82 -17.26 25.81
N GLY A 14 -12.57 -16.01 25.38
CA GLY A 14 -11.87 -15.00 26.16
C GLY A 14 -10.34 -15.13 26.15
N THR A 15 -9.79 -16.15 25.49
CA THR A 15 -8.33 -16.29 25.30
C THR A 15 -7.86 -15.47 24.10
N TYR A 16 -6.54 -15.28 23.96
CA TYR A 16 -5.96 -14.56 22.82
C TYR A 16 -5.27 -15.54 21.87
N LYS A 17 -5.43 -15.37 20.55
CA LYS A 17 -4.78 -16.26 19.58
C LYS A 17 -3.28 -15.96 19.47
N ALA A 18 -2.45 -17.01 19.52
CA ALA A 18 -1.05 -16.89 19.10
C ALA A 18 -1.03 -16.60 17.60
N ASN A 19 -0.39 -15.50 17.21
CA ASN A 19 -0.13 -15.19 15.81
C ASN A 19 1.20 -14.45 15.68
N THR A 20 1.72 -14.39 14.46
CA THR A 20 3.01 -13.79 14.11
C THR A 20 3.16 -12.32 14.55
N TYR A 21 2.06 -11.61 14.82
CA TYR A 21 2.04 -10.20 15.21
C TYR A 21 2.00 -9.98 16.73
N ILE A 22 1.65 -11.01 17.50
CA ILE A 22 1.48 -10.99 18.95
C ILE A 22 2.67 -11.66 19.65
N SER A 23 3.02 -12.89 19.22
CA SER A 23 4.26 -13.63 19.50
C SER A 23 4.05 -15.07 19.00
N ALA A 24 5.12 -15.71 18.53
CA ALA A 24 5.05 -17.08 17.99
C ALA A 24 4.80 -18.16 19.07
N THR A 25 4.96 -17.82 20.35
CA THR A 25 4.93 -18.79 21.46
C THR A 25 3.96 -18.43 22.59
N THR A 26 3.60 -17.16 22.77
CA THR A 26 2.65 -16.71 23.82
C THR A 26 1.82 -15.51 23.36
N PRO A 27 0.49 -15.52 23.51
CA PRO A 27 -0.34 -14.38 23.14
C PRO A 27 -0.10 -13.14 24.04
N ASP A 28 0.62 -12.13 23.54
CA ASP A 28 0.83 -10.81 24.15
C ASP A 28 0.28 -9.66 23.27
N PRO A 29 -1.02 -9.31 23.39
CA PRO A 29 -1.62 -8.22 22.62
C PRO A 29 -1.04 -6.85 22.98
N VAL A 30 -0.41 -6.69 24.16
CA VAL A 30 0.25 -5.44 24.57
C VAL A 30 1.57 -5.28 23.83
N ALA A 31 2.38 -6.34 23.72
CA ALA A 31 3.57 -6.33 22.87
C ALA A 31 3.23 -6.15 21.38
N ALA A 32 2.11 -6.71 20.93
CA ALA A 32 1.60 -6.51 19.56
C ALA A 32 1.27 -5.03 19.29
N ALA A 33 0.50 -4.42 20.19
CA ALA A 33 0.17 -3.00 20.12
C ALA A 33 1.44 -2.13 20.22
N ALA A 34 2.39 -2.50 21.08
CA ALA A 34 3.68 -1.85 21.18
C ALA A 34 4.49 -1.95 19.88
N LYS A 35 4.44 -3.05 19.12
CA LYS A 35 5.10 -3.15 17.81
C LYS A 35 4.53 -2.17 16.79
N TYR A 36 3.22 -1.93 16.81
CA TYR A 36 2.59 -0.85 16.03
C TYR A 36 2.95 0.53 16.58
N HIS A 37 3.21 0.66 17.89
CA HIS A 37 3.78 1.88 18.48
C HIS A 37 5.29 2.04 18.19
N VAL A 38 6.08 0.99 17.92
CA VAL A 38 7.54 1.08 17.78
C VAL A 38 7.98 1.76 16.48
N GLU A 39 7.17 1.74 15.42
CA GLU A 39 7.37 2.66 14.29
C GLU A 39 7.00 4.12 14.65
N SER A 40 6.15 4.30 15.68
CA SER A 40 5.71 5.61 16.20
C SER A 40 6.57 6.17 17.35
N THR A 41 7.32 5.35 18.11
CA THR A 41 8.13 5.78 19.27
C THR A 41 9.59 6.03 18.94
N ALA A 42 10.01 5.79 17.69
CA ALA A 42 11.17 6.51 17.18
C ALA A 42 10.75 7.96 16.92
N THR A 43 10.50 8.73 17.98
CA THR A 43 10.36 10.19 17.93
C THR A 43 11.57 10.82 17.23
N ALA A 44 12.71 10.12 17.23
CA ALA A 44 13.89 10.42 16.43
C ALA A 44 13.68 10.30 14.91
N ASN A 45 12.87 9.36 14.41
CA ASN A 45 12.65 9.18 12.97
C ASN A 45 11.75 10.27 12.38
N ASN A 46 10.68 10.69 13.06
CA ASN A 46 9.78 11.72 12.49
C ASN A 46 10.46 13.09 12.38
N ALA A 47 11.29 13.46 13.37
CA ALA A 47 11.99 14.73 13.39
C ALA A 47 13.09 14.85 12.31
N THR A 48 13.56 13.74 11.75
CA THR A 48 14.60 13.71 10.70
C THR A 48 14.09 13.13 9.37
N ASN A 49 12.83 12.74 9.28
CA ASN A 49 12.24 12.16 8.07
C ASN A 49 11.37 13.18 7.34
N TYR A 50 11.79 13.54 6.13
CA TYR A 50 11.07 14.50 5.29
C TYR A 50 9.67 14.04 4.89
N LEU A 51 9.38 12.73 4.93
CA LEU A 51 8.04 12.18 4.66
C LEU A 51 7.01 12.58 5.71
N VAL A 52 7.46 12.93 6.92
CA VAL A 52 6.60 13.35 8.03
C VAL A 52 6.79 14.84 8.34
N ASN A 53 8.02 15.36 8.17
CA ASN A 53 8.34 16.77 8.33
C ASN A 53 8.75 17.39 6.98
N ILE A 54 7.81 18.05 6.31
CA ILE A 54 8.02 18.61 4.97
C ILE A 54 9.11 19.70 4.92
N ASP A 55 9.43 20.35 6.03
CA ASP A 55 10.49 21.37 6.09
C ASP A 55 11.88 20.78 5.82
N LEU A 56 12.03 19.46 6.01
CA LEU A 56 13.26 18.72 5.69
C LEU A 56 13.37 18.33 4.21
N ALA A 57 12.30 18.52 3.42
CA ALA A 57 12.30 18.22 1.99
C ALA A 57 12.98 19.36 1.21
N THR A 58 14.25 19.16 0.87
CA THR A 58 15.10 20.18 0.23
C THR A 58 14.94 20.26 -1.28
N THR A 59 14.33 19.24 -1.90
CA THR A 59 14.09 19.16 -3.34
C THR A 59 12.60 19.07 -3.66
N ASP A 60 12.19 19.50 -4.85
CA ASP A 60 10.80 19.39 -5.30
C ASP A 60 10.34 17.92 -5.40
N ALA A 61 11.25 17.00 -5.72
CA ALA A 61 10.96 15.57 -5.72
C ALA A 61 10.62 15.04 -4.32
N GLN A 62 11.40 15.43 -3.29
CA GLN A 62 11.13 15.06 -1.90
C GLN A 62 9.83 15.70 -1.38
N ARG A 63 9.56 16.96 -1.74
CA ARG A 63 8.31 17.64 -1.37
C ARG A 63 7.11 16.92 -1.95
N LEU A 64 7.18 16.57 -3.24
CA LEU A 64 6.12 15.81 -3.91
C LEU A 64 5.94 14.43 -3.26
N GLU A 65 7.04 13.74 -2.95
CA GLU A 65 6.99 12.44 -2.26
C GLU A 65 6.33 12.53 -0.89
N ALA A 66 6.71 13.51 -0.07
CA ALA A 66 6.11 13.74 1.24
C ALA A 66 4.60 14.01 1.13
N ILE A 67 4.20 14.91 0.23
CA ILE A 67 2.78 15.27 0.01
C ILE A 67 1.98 14.04 -0.42
N ILE A 68 2.44 13.30 -1.43
CA ILE A 68 1.68 12.15 -1.96
C ILE A 68 1.69 10.98 -0.97
N THR A 69 2.77 10.77 -0.22
CA THR A 69 2.82 9.74 0.82
C THR A 69 1.82 10.02 1.93
N GLN A 70 1.74 11.26 2.43
CA GLN A 70 0.74 11.64 3.43
C GLN A 70 -0.69 11.57 2.87
N LYS A 71 -0.89 11.99 1.62
CA LYS A 71 -2.18 11.82 0.91
C LYS A 71 -2.58 10.34 0.83
N TYR A 72 -1.64 9.45 0.51
CA TYR A 72 -1.89 8.01 0.45
C TYR A 72 -2.32 7.47 1.82
N ILE A 73 -1.59 7.79 2.90
CA ILE A 73 -1.94 7.35 4.26
C ILE A 73 -3.35 7.81 4.64
N ALA A 74 -3.70 9.06 4.32
CA ALA A 74 -5.02 9.62 4.59
C ALA A 74 -6.15 8.96 3.76
N LEU A 75 -5.88 8.58 2.52
CA LEU A 75 -6.91 8.13 1.58
C LEU A 75 -7.00 6.62 1.37
N ASN A 76 -5.95 5.84 1.64
CA ASN A 76 -5.90 4.44 1.21
C ASN A 76 -7.06 3.58 1.76
N MET A 77 -7.56 3.89 2.96
CA MET A 77 -8.68 3.19 3.61
C MET A 77 -10.04 3.86 3.39
N ILE A 78 -10.11 5.00 2.70
CA ILE A 78 -11.34 5.79 2.50
C ILE A 78 -11.65 5.92 0.99
N SER A 79 -10.68 6.38 0.22
CA SER A 79 -10.73 6.53 -1.24
C SER A 79 -9.54 5.80 -1.86
N GLY A 80 -9.55 4.48 -1.77
CA GLY A 80 -8.47 3.63 -2.27
C GLY A 80 -8.22 3.77 -3.77
N GLN A 81 -9.26 4.10 -4.55
CA GLN A 81 -9.13 4.36 -5.99
C GLN A 81 -8.30 5.63 -6.26
N GLU A 82 -8.52 6.72 -5.52
CA GLU A 82 -7.73 7.95 -5.65
C GLU A 82 -6.27 7.70 -5.23
N ALA A 83 -6.07 7.00 -4.11
CA ALA A 83 -4.72 6.62 -3.67
C ALA A 83 -4.00 5.77 -4.73
N TRP A 84 -4.73 4.88 -5.41
CA TRP A 84 -4.20 4.06 -6.50
C TRP A 84 -3.85 4.89 -7.74
N ASP A 85 -4.75 5.78 -8.16
CA ASP A 85 -4.52 6.63 -9.34
C ASP A 85 -3.34 7.58 -9.13
N GLU A 86 -3.16 8.10 -7.91
CA GLU A 86 -2.00 8.91 -7.54
C GLU A 86 -0.69 8.12 -7.56
N TYR A 87 -0.69 6.89 -7.05
CA TYR A 87 0.47 6.01 -7.12
C TYR A 87 0.87 5.73 -8.57
N LYS A 88 -0.10 5.47 -9.46
CA LYS A 88 0.17 5.30 -10.90
C LYS A 88 0.74 6.56 -11.55
N ARG A 89 0.21 7.72 -11.18
CA ARG A 89 0.60 9.01 -11.77
C ARG A 89 1.97 9.49 -11.31
N THR A 90 2.35 9.20 -10.07
CA THR A 90 3.53 9.79 -9.41
C THR A 90 4.61 8.78 -9.02
N GLY A 91 4.25 7.50 -8.84
CA GLY A 91 5.12 6.47 -8.27
C GLY A 91 5.32 6.59 -6.76
N TYR A 92 4.52 7.40 -6.07
CA TYR A 92 4.55 7.59 -4.62
C TYR A 92 3.28 7.04 -3.94
N PRO A 93 3.37 6.47 -2.73
CA PRO A 93 4.60 6.28 -1.94
C PRO A 93 5.57 5.32 -2.62
N LYS A 94 6.88 5.50 -2.39
CA LYS A 94 7.88 4.53 -2.87
C LYS A 94 7.66 3.20 -2.17
N ILE A 95 7.75 2.11 -2.94
CA ILE A 95 7.67 0.75 -2.43
C ILE A 95 8.94 -0.01 -2.74
N ASP A 96 9.30 -0.93 -1.84
CA ASP A 96 10.35 -1.91 -2.06
C ASP A 96 9.72 -3.32 -2.16
N ASN A 97 9.74 -3.86 -3.38
CA ASN A 97 9.19 -5.18 -3.66
C ASN A 97 10.22 -6.31 -3.48
N VAL A 98 11.47 -6.00 -3.12
CA VAL A 98 12.48 -7.02 -2.86
C VAL A 98 12.06 -7.85 -1.65
N GLY A 99 11.87 -9.15 -1.86
CA GLY A 99 11.43 -10.07 -0.81
C GLY A 99 9.97 -9.90 -0.35
N LEU A 100 9.21 -8.97 -0.94
CA LEU A 100 7.80 -8.69 -0.61
C LEU A 100 7.59 -8.51 0.90
N ASP A 101 8.45 -7.69 1.51
CA ASP A 101 8.36 -7.30 2.92
C ASP A 101 7.08 -6.48 3.15
N GLN A 102 6.23 -6.98 4.05
CA GLN A 102 4.91 -6.39 4.35
C GLN A 102 5.00 -4.96 4.92
N ASN A 103 6.16 -4.55 5.44
CA ASN A 103 6.37 -3.21 5.98
C ASN A 103 6.90 -2.22 4.91
N LYS A 104 7.27 -2.70 3.72
CA LYS A 104 7.90 -1.88 2.67
C LYS A 104 7.14 -1.86 1.35
N THR A 105 6.14 -2.71 1.21
CA THR A 105 5.28 -2.74 0.02
C THR A 105 3.85 -3.13 0.36
N PHE A 106 2.91 -2.54 -0.38
CA PHE A 106 1.50 -2.94 -0.38
C PHE A 106 1.20 -4.04 -1.42
N VAL A 107 2.21 -4.53 -2.14
CA VAL A 107 2.04 -5.55 -3.18
C VAL A 107 1.79 -6.92 -2.56
N SER A 108 0.82 -7.64 -3.13
CA SER A 108 0.54 -9.02 -2.73
C SER A 108 1.72 -9.95 -3.00
N LYS A 109 2.03 -10.81 -2.02
CA LYS A 109 3.02 -11.90 -2.17
C LYS A 109 2.69 -12.89 -3.29
N ALA A 110 1.42 -12.97 -3.67
CA ALA A 110 0.92 -13.82 -4.73
C ALA A 110 0.75 -13.07 -6.07
N SER A 111 1.25 -11.84 -6.18
CA SER A 111 1.12 -11.06 -7.42
C SER A 111 1.82 -11.77 -8.58
N GLN A 112 1.07 -11.98 -9.66
CA GLN A 112 1.57 -12.52 -10.93
C GLN A 112 1.84 -11.42 -11.97
N ALA A 113 1.76 -10.16 -11.57
CA ALA A 113 2.00 -9.04 -12.46
C ALA A 113 3.46 -9.03 -12.94
N THR A 114 3.62 -8.78 -14.25
CA THR A 114 4.93 -8.72 -14.90
C THR A 114 5.53 -7.32 -14.89
N THR A 115 4.80 -6.30 -14.38
CA THR A 115 5.34 -4.95 -14.22
C THR A 115 6.47 -4.92 -13.19
N VAL A 116 7.33 -3.91 -13.28
CA VAL A 116 8.47 -3.71 -12.36
C VAL A 116 7.99 -3.63 -10.91
N ASP A 117 6.90 -2.92 -10.69
CA ASP A 117 6.29 -2.73 -9.37
C ASP A 117 5.33 -3.85 -8.95
N LYS A 118 5.21 -4.93 -9.75
CA LYS A 118 4.36 -6.09 -9.46
C LYS A 118 2.88 -5.75 -9.25
N THR A 119 2.36 -4.78 -10.01
CA THR A 119 0.96 -4.37 -9.98
C THR A 119 0.30 -4.31 -11.37
N ILE A 120 -1.00 -4.04 -11.40
CA ILE A 120 -1.74 -3.87 -12.65
C ILE A 120 -1.52 -2.48 -13.27
N GLY A 121 -1.39 -2.41 -14.59
CA GLY A 121 -1.36 -1.15 -15.35
C GLY A 121 -2.76 -0.64 -15.70
N ARG A 122 -3.74 -1.54 -15.81
CA ARG A 122 -5.15 -1.23 -16.09
C ARG A 122 -6.08 -2.37 -15.68
N ILE A 123 -7.38 -2.14 -15.78
CA ILE A 123 -8.41 -3.19 -15.72
C ILE A 123 -8.84 -3.53 -17.15
N TRP A 124 -9.25 -4.78 -17.39
CA TRP A 124 -9.82 -5.19 -18.67
C TRP A 124 -11.13 -4.46 -18.96
N TYR A 125 -11.40 -4.18 -20.23
CA TYR A 125 -12.74 -3.82 -20.64
C TYR A 125 -13.69 -5.01 -20.42
N PRO A 126 -14.97 -4.76 -20.10
CA PRO A 126 -15.95 -5.82 -19.99
C PRO A 126 -16.03 -6.67 -21.26
N SER A 127 -16.27 -7.97 -21.12
CA SER A 127 -16.41 -8.88 -22.27
C SER A 127 -17.54 -8.45 -23.22
N THR A 128 -18.57 -7.78 -22.70
CA THR A 128 -19.68 -7.22 -23.49
C THR A 128 -19.24 -6.16 -24.49
N GLU A 129 -18.17 -5.39 -24.24
CA GLU A 129 -17.65 -4.43 -25.23
C GLU A 129 -17.12 -5.16 -26.46
N TYR A 130 -16.46 -6.31 -26.27
CA TYR A 130 -15.94 -7.11 -27.37
C TYR A 130 -17.05 -7.86 -28.13
N SER A 131 -18.18 -8.16 -27.47
CA SER A 131 -19.33 -8.82 -28.13
C SER A 131 -20.28 -7.84 -28.82
N LEU A 132 -20.60 -6.71 -28.18
CA LEU A 132 -21.61 -5.75 -28.64
C LEU A 132 -21.00 -4.58 -29.43
N ASN A 133 -19.72 -4.28 -29.22
CA ASN A 133 -19.02 -3.15 -29.82
C ASN A 133 -17.65 -3.53 -30.42
N PRO A 134 -17.53 -4.65 -31.18
CA PRO A 134 -16.24 -5.23 -31.58
C PRO A 134 -15.38 -4.32 -32.46
N LYS A 135 -15.99 -3.35 -33.16
CA LYS A 135 -15.26 -2.43 -34.04
C LYS A 135 -14.53 -1.32 -33.29
N ASN A 136 -15.00 -0.97 -32.08
CA ASN A 136 -14.44 0.14 -31.29
C ASN A 136 -13.69 -0.35 -30.05
N ALA A 137 -13.96 -1.57 -29.58
CA ALA A 137 -13.25 -2.15 -28.45
C ALA A 137 -11.74 -2.30 -28.76
N PRO A 138 -10.84 -1.81 -27.90
CA PRO A 138 -9.41 -1.84 -28.18
C PRO A 138 -8.87 -3.27 -28.16
N THR A 139 -8.20 -3.63 -29.25
CA THR A 139 -7.45 -4.88 -29.42
C THR A 139 -5.97 -4.67 -29.06
N ASN A 140 -5.24 -5.74 -28.73
CA ASN A 140 -3.80 -5.72 -28.40
C ASN A 140 -3.42 -4.95 -27.12
N ILE A 141 -4.31 -4.92 -26.14
CA ILE A 141 -4.00 -4.40 -24.80
C ILE A 141 -3.78 -5.54 -23.80
N SER A 142 -2.99 -5.29 -22.76
CA SER A 142 -2.74 -6.21 -21.65
C SER A 142 -2.79 -5.49 -20.30
N VAL A 143 -3.29 -6.17 -19.26
CA VAL A 143 -3.33 -5.66 -17.89
C VAL A 143 -1.95 -5.35 -17.31
N PHE A 144 -0.91 -6.07 -17.73
CA PHE A 144 0.46 -5.89 -17.22
C PHE A 144 1.40 -5.19 -18.20
N GLY A 145 0.95 -4.92 -19.44
CA GLY A 145 1.79 -4.34 -20.50
C GLY A 145 1.24 -3.04 -21.10
N SER A 146 -0.02 -2.71 -20.85
CA SER A 146 -0.68 -1.53 -21.44
C SER A 146 -1.18 -0.60 -20.34
N PHE A 147 -0.37 0.40 -20.02
CA PHE A 147 -0.68 1.40 -19.01
C PHE A 147 -1.77 2.39 -19.47
N VAL A 148 -2.48 2.99 -18.51
CA VAL A 148 -3.39 4.12 -18.77
C VAL A 148 -2.56 5.36 -19.15
N PHE A 149 -3.11 6.28 -19.93
CA PHE A 149 -2.34 7.40 -20.52
C PHE A 149 -1.61 8.30 -19.50
N TYR A 150 -2.12 8.40 -18.27
CA TYR A 150 -1.54 9.22 -17.19
C TYR A 150 -0.61 8.44 -16.26
N ASP A 151 -0.48 7.12 -16.45
CA ASP A 151 0.40 6.29 -15.63
C ASP A 151 1.85 6.49 -16.07
N ARG A 152 2.70 6.91 -15.12
CA ARG A 152 4.10 7.26 -15.36
C ARG A 152 5.06 6.14 -14.97
N ARG A 153 4.55 4.99 -14.50
CA ARG A 153 5.33 3.80 -14.14
C ARG A 153 5.65 2.99 -15.41
N LYS A 154 6.43 3.58 -16.32
CA LYS A 154 6.94 2.86 -17.50
C LYS A 154 8.24 2.15 -17.18
#